data_AF-A0AAV4FL55-F1
#
_entry.id   AF-A0AAV4FL55-F1
#
_cell.length_a   1.000
_cell.length_b   1.000
_cell.length_c   1.000
_cell.angle_alpha   90.00
_cell.angle_beta   90.00
_cell.angle_gamma   90.00
#
_symmetry.space_group_name_H-M   'P 1'
#
loop_
_entity.id
_entity.type
_entity.pdbx_description
1 polymer ?
#
loop_
_entity_poly.entity_id
_entity_poly.type
_entity_poly.pdbx_seq_one_letter_code
_entity_poly.pdbx_strand_id
1 'polypeptide(L)'
;MCKTSSAHEVHNDLKQEDEEVDYYIGSVERKPIPPCTTNLQIMGHKIKFKIDTGAHVNIINENTWVRLGKPRVQPALSKLTIPGGDIETIRKLEIAVQDRDVEMFVIKSKSHQSNLLSR
;
A
#
# COMPACT_ATOMS: atom_id res chain seq x y z
N MET A 1 3.45 -45.12 -40.73
CA MET A 1 2.93 -44.66 -42.04
C MET A 1 1.53 -44.13 -41.84
N CYS A 2 1.39 -42.81 -41.68
CA CYS A 2 0.12 -42.14 -41.46
C CYS A 2 -0.49 -41.80 -42.83
N LYS A 3 -1.68 -42.32 -43.12
CA LYS A 3 -2.47 -41.94 -44.30
C LYS A 3 -3.53 -40.94 -43.86
N THR A 4 -3.46 -39.76 -44.45
CA THR A 4 -4.37 -38.63 -44.28
C THR A 4 -5.69 -38.88 -44.98
N SER A 5 -6.79 -38.39 -44.40
CA SER A 5 -8.07 -38.24 -45.08
C SER A 5 -8.65 -36.86 -44.79
N SER A 6 -8.71 -36.06 -45.86
CA SER A 6 -9.62 -34.96 -46.21
C SER A 6 -10.13 -34.02 -45.11
N ALA A 7 -9.65 -32.77 -45.17
CA ALA A 7 -10.39 -31.61 -44.67
C ALA A 7 -10.74 -30.72 -45.88
N HIS A 8 -12.01 -30.34 -45.95
CA HIS A 8 -12.59 -29.42 -46.92
C HIS A 8 -11.82 -28.09 -46.96
N GLU A 9 -11.58 -27.59 -48.18
CA GLU A 9 -11.16 -26.21 -48.44
C GLU A 9 -12.21 -25.22 -47.94
N VAL A 10 -11.78 -24.28 -47.11
CA VAL A 10 -12.48 -23.00 -46.93
C VAL A 10 -11.54 -21.94 -47.49
N HIS A 11 -11.83 -21.51 -48.72
CA HIS A 11 -11.30 -20.26 -49.25
C HIS A 11 -11.83 -19.11 -48.38
N ASN A 12 -10.93 -18.41 -47.70
CA ASN A 12 -11.23 -17.09 -47.17
C ASN A 12 -10.18 -16.13 -47.74
N ASP A 13 -10.53 -15.60 -48.90
CA ASP A 13 -9.80 -14.54 -49.58
C ASP A 13 -10.23 -13.17 -49.02
N LEU A 14 -9.21 -12.33 -48.76
CA LEU A 14 -9.22 -10.85 -48.64
C LEU A 14 -9.69 -10.28 -47.28
N LYS A 15 -8.96 -9.40 -46.57
CA LYS A 15 -7.73 -8.61 -46.78
C LYS A 15 -7.11 -8.30 -45.41
N GLN A 16 -5.79 -8.32 -45.32
CA GLN A 16 -5.04 -7.70 -44.23
C GLN A 16 -5.19 -6.17 -44.32
N GLU A 17 -5.71 -5.58 -43.26
CA GLU A 17 -5.31 -4.24 -42.83
C GLU A 17 -4.73 -4.46 -41.44
N ASP A 18 -3.40 -4.55 -41.37
CA ASP A 18 -2.65 -4.56 -40.11
C ASP A 18 -2.75 -3.15 -39.53
N GLU A 19 -3.87 -2.83 -38.89
CA GLU A 19 -3.94 -1.68 -37.99
C GLU A 19 -3.00 -1.97 -36.81
N GLU A 20 -1.86 -1.29 -36.80
CA GLU A 20 -0.94 -1.23 -35.67
C GLU A 20 -1.65 -0.55 -34.51
N VAL A 21 -2.38 -1.32 -33.70
CA VAL A 21 -3.02 -0.83 -32.49
C VAL A 21 -1.91 -0.58 -31.47
N ASP A 22 -1.52 0.68 -31.34
CA ASP A 22 -0.57 1.15 -30.35
C ASP A 22 -1.19 0.98 -28.95
N TYR A 23 -0.91 -0.16 -28.30
CA TYR A 23 -1.37 -0.43 -26.94
C TYR A 23 -0.60 0.47 -25.96
N TYR A 24 -1.09 1.68 -25.73
CA TYR A 24 -0.57 2.55 -24.70
C TYR A 24 -0.83 1.93 -23.32
N ILE A 25 0.24 1.64 -22.57
CA ILE A 25 0.19 1.08 -21.20
C ILE A 25 -0.65 1.94 -20.22
N GLY A 26 -0.95 3.19 -20.58
CA GLY A 26 -1.79 4.09 -19.81
C GLY A 26 -3.30 4.03 -20.11
N SER A 27 -3.77 3.22 -21.06
CA SER A 27 -5.20 3.12 -21.43
C SER A 27 -6.04 2.23 -20.50
N VAL A 28 -5.42 1.66 -19.46
CA VAL A 28 -6.16 0.88 -18.47
C VAL A 28 -6.78 1.85 -17.48
N GLU A 29 -8.10 2.01 -17.53
CA GLU A 29 -8.87 2.58 -16.42
C GLU A 29 -8.65 1.71 -15.17
N ARG A 30 -7.61 2.00 -14.40
CA ARG A 30 -7.33 1.29 -13.16
C ARG A 30 -8.37 1.72 -12.14
N LYS A 31 -9.38 0.88 -11.94
CA LYS A 31 -10.23 0.98 -10.74
C LYS A 31 -9.31 1.09 -9.53
N PRO A 32 -9.50 2.09 -8.64
CA PRO A 32 -8.61 2.28 -7.51
C PRO A 32 -8.55 1.00 -6.69
N ILE A 33 -7.36 0.42 -6.60
CA ILE A 33 -7.13 -0.80 -5.84
C ILE A 33 -7.25 -0.41 -4.36
N PRO A 34 -8.11 -1.09 -3.57
CA PRO A 34 -8.24 -0.77 -2.16
C PRO A 34 -6.89 -0.96 -1.44
N PRO A 35 -6.58 -0.15 -0.42
CA PRO A 35 -5.33 -0.28 0.32
C PRO A 35 -5.16 -1.70 0.89
N CYS A 36 -3.97 -2.28 0.73
CA CYS A 36 -3.62 -3.51 1.42
C CYS A 36 -3.55 -3.22 2.92
N THR A 37 -4.34 -3.92 3.73
CA THR A 37 -4.40 -3.70 5.17
C THR A 37 -4.33 -5.02 5.95
N THR A 38 -3.80 -4.94 7.17
CA THR A 38 -3.80 -6.04 8.12
C THR A 38 -4.26 -5.55 9.49
N ASN A 39 -4.80 -6.45 10.32
CA ASN A 39 -5.14 -6.15 11.70
C ASN A 39 -4.06 -6.71 12.62
N LEU A 40 -3.42 -5.85 13.39
CA LEU A 40 -2.40 -6.21 14.36
C LEU A 40 -2.96 -6.10 15.78
N GLN A 41 -2.65 -7.09 16.62
CA GLN A 41 -2.94 -7.04 18.04
C GLN A 41 -1.77 -6.39 18.76
N ILE A 42 -2.00 -5.21 19.34
CA ILE A 42 -0.97 -4.37 19.95
C ILE A 42 -1.48 -3.92 21.32
N MET A 43 -0.79 -4.31 22.39
CA MET A 43 -1.17 -3.99 23.79
C MET A 43 -2.66 -4.24 24.10
N GLY A 44 -3.22 -5.36 23.61
CA GLY A 44 -4.63 -5.69 23.83
C GLY A 44 -5.62 -4.99 22.88
N HIS A 45 -5.16 -4.11 21.98
CA HIS A 45 -6.00 -3.45 21.00
C HIS A 45 -5.79 -3.99 19.58
N LYS A 46 -6.89 -4.20 18.85
CA LYS A 46 -6.86 -4.53 17.42
C LYS A 46 -6.74 -3.25 16.60
N ILE A 47 -5.61 -3.07 15.94
CA ILE A 47 -5.28 -1.88 15.15
C ILE A 47 -5.19 -2.27 13.67
N LYS A 48 -5.92 -1.55 12.81
CA LYS A 48 -5.80 -1.73 11.36
C LYS A 48 -4.61 -0.92 10.84
N PHE A 49 -3.65 -1.61 10.22
CA PHE A 49 -2.49 -1.02 9.56
C PHE A 49 -2.60 -1.12 8.05
N LYS A 50 -2.14 -0.09 7.34
CA LYS A 50 -1.83 -0.16 5.91
C LYS A 50 -0.46 -0.82 5.75
N ILE A 51 -0.36 -1.79 4.85
CA ILE A 51 0.92 -2.36 4.45
C ILE A 51 1.49 -1.45 3.35
N ASP A 52 2.59 -0.78 3.66
CA ASP A 52 3.24 0.15 2.75
C ASP A 52 4.72 -0.22 2.58
N THR A 53 5.04 -0.93 1.51
CA THR A 53 6.40 -1.40 1.22
C THR A 53 7.35 -0.25 0.83
N GLY A 54 6.82 0.94 0.55
CA GLY A 54 7.62 2.14 0.29
C GLY A 54 7.99 2.92 1.56
N ALA A 55 7.46 2.54 2.72
CA ALA A 55 7.77 3.17 3.99
C ALA A 55 8.99 2.52 4.65
N HIS A 56 9.96 3.35 5.05
CA HIS A 56 11.13 2.90 5.81
C HIS A 56 10.82 2.68 7.30
N VAL A 57 9.74 3.27 7.81
CA VAL A 57 9.40 3.28 9.24
C VAL A 57 7.91 3.03 9.46
N ASN A 58 7.57 2.49 10.63
CA ASN A 58 6.18 2.35 11.06
C ASN A 58 5.70 3.65 11.71
N ILE A 59 4.46 4.05 11.41
CA ILE A 59 3.89 5.30 11.90
C ILE A 59 2.50 5.05 12.46
N ILE A 60 2.19 5.68 13.59
CA ILE A 60 0.84 5.78 14.13
C ILE A 60 0.50 7.24 14.42
N ASN A 61 -0.79 7.57 14.38
CA ASN A 61 -1.25 8.88 14.82
C ASN A 61 -1.36 8.96 16.35
N GLU A 62 -1.36 10.18 16.86
CA GLU A 62 -1.55 10.49 18.27
C GLU A 62 -2.79 9.81 18.88
N ASN A 63 -3.92 9.77 18.16
CA ASN A 63 -5.14 9.12 18.64
C ASN A 63 -4.96 7.63 18.91
N THR A 64 -4.24 6.92 18.03
CA THR A 64 -3.90 5.51 18.21
C THR A 64 -2.97 5.34 19.40
N TRP A 65 -1.96 6.20 19.55
CA TRP A 65 -1.06 6.18 20.70
C TRP A 65 -1.79 6.40 22.03
N VAL A 66 -2.73 7.35 22.09
CA VAL A 66 -3.60 7.58 23.25
C VAL A 66 -4.44 6.34 23.55
N ARG A 67 -5.02 5.71 22.52
CA ARG A 67 -5.82 4.49 22.67
C ARG A 67 -5.00 3.32 23.23
N LEU A 68 -3.71 3.24 22.91
CA LEU A 68 -2.79 2.22 23.43
C LEU A 68 -2.36 2.48 24.90
N GLY A 69 -2.93 3.49 25.58
CA GLY A 69 -2.63 3.81 26.98
C GLY A 69 -1.37 4.66 27.16
N LYS A 70 -0.90 5.35 26.12
CA LYS A 70 0.31 6.20 26.13
C LYS A 70 1.54 5.44 26.68
N PRO A 71 1.94 4.32 26.03
CA PRO A 71 3.13 3.57 26.45
C PRO A 71 4.36 4.47 26.56
N ARG A 72 5.35 4.04 27.35
CA ARG A 72 6.60 4.81 27.52
C ARG A 72 7.23 5.06 26.15
N VAL A 73 7.61 6.31 25.96
CA VAL A 73 8.11 6.84 24.70
C VAL A 73 9.49 7.43 24.92
N GLN A 74 10.33 7.31 23.90
CA GLN A 74 11.54 8.11 23.79
C GLN A 74 11.19 9.42 23.05
N PRO A 75 11.80 10.55 23.42
CA PRO A 75 11.71 11.75 22.60
C PRO A 75 12.23 11.41 21.20
N ALA A 76 11.39 11.62 20.18
CA ALA A 76 11.82 11.58 18.80
C ALA A 76 11.53 12.95 18.21
N LEU A 77 12.60 13.71 18.01
CA LEU A 77 12.57 15.03 17.37
C LEU A 77 13.10 14.89 15.94
N SER A 78 12.56 13.92 15.20
CA SER A 78 12.94 13.69 13.82
C SER A 78 11.79 14.14 12.90
N LYS A 79 12.13 14.82 11.81
CA LYS A 79 11.18 15.05 10.73
C LYS A 79 11.16 13.81 9.84
N LEU A 80 9.98 13.34 9.48
CA LEU A 80 9.82 12.34 8.44
C LEU A 80 9.51 13.05 7.14
N THR A 81 10.33 12.82 6.13
CA THR A 81 10.07 13.32 4.78
C THR A 81 9.08 12.40 4.09
N ILE A 82 7.96 12.97 3.64
CA ILE A 82 6.91 12.28 2.90
C ILE A 82 6.69 12.97 1.55
N PRO A 83 6.05 12.30 0.59
CA PRO A 83 5.56 13.00 -0.60
C PRO A 83 4.64 14.15 -0.18
N GLY A 84 4.97 15.37 -0.59
CA GLY A 84 4.22 16.58 -0.20
C GLY A 84 4.79 17.36 0.98
N GLY A 85 5.91 16.95 1.57
CA GLY A 85 6.66 17.74 2.54
C GLY A 85 7.11 16.96 3.77
N ASP A 86 7.48 17.67 4.83
CA ASP A 86 7.91 17.05 6.07
C ASP A 86 6.78 16.99 7.10
N ILE A 87 6.73 15.90 7.86
CA ILE A 87 5.88 15.75 9.04
C ILE A 87 6.72 15.60 10.30
N GLU A 88 6.31 16.29 11.36
CA GLU A 88 6.95 16.18 12.67
C GLU A 88 6.50 14.91 13.40
N THR A 89 7.47 14.15 13.91
CA THR A 89 7.20 13.12 14.92
C THR A 89 7.15 13.76 16.29
N ILE A 90 6.21 13.31 17.11
CA ILE A 90 6.08 13.72 18.51
C ILE A 90 6.97 12.82 19.39
N ARG A 91 7.00 11.51 19.09
CA ARG A 91 7.58 10.46 19.93
C ARG A 91 8.02 9.24 19.11
N LYS A 92 8.96 8.47 19.66
CA LYS A 92 9.30 7.11 19.23
C LYS A 92 8.83 6.14 20.30
N LEU A 93 8.28 5.00 19.88
CA LEU A 93 7.85 3.91 20.74
C LEU A 93 8.47 2.59 20.27
N GLU A 94 8.86 1.79 21.23
CA GLU A 94 9.19 0.37 21.04
C GLU A 94 8.03 -0.43 21.62
N ILE A 95 7.41 -1.26 20.80
CA ILE A 95 6.19 -1.97 21.17
C ILE A 95 6.23 -3.41 20.68
N ALA A 96 5.84 -4.33 21.56
CA ALA A 96 5.69 -5.72 21.22
C ALA A 96 4.47 -5.92 20.30
N VAL A 97 4.72 -6.46 19.11
CA VAL A 97 3.71 -6.88 18.13
C VAL A 97 4.01 -8.33 17.77
N GLN A 98 3.09 -9.24 18.11
CA GLN A 98 3.22 -10.67 17.79
C GLN A 98 4.60 -11.24 18.19
N ASP A 99 4.99 -11.02 19.46
CA ASP A 99 6.24 -11.51 20.05
C ASP A 99 7.53 -10.91 19.46
N ARG A 100 7.44 -9.78 18.76
CA ARG A 100 8.59 -9.00 18.29
C ARG A 100 8.48 -7.55 18.73
N ASP A 101 9.59 -7.00 19.21
CA ASP A 101 9.67 -5.57 19.48
C ASP A 101 9.83 -4.81 18.17
N VAL A 102 8.91 -3.87 17.93
CA VAL A 102 8.84 -3.06 16.72
C VAL A 102 8.94 -1.59 17.10
N GLU A 103 9.79 -0.87 16.37
CA GLU A 103 9.87 0.58 16.45
C GLU A 103 8.73 1.23 15.66
N MET A 104 8.05 2.21 16.27
CA MET A 104 7.10 3.07 15.57
C MET A 104 7.28 4.54 15.96
N PHE A 105 6.86 5.43 15.07
CA PHE A 105 6.84 6.87 15.28
C PHE A 105 5.42 7.37 15.46
N VAL A 106 5.21 8.21 16.47
CA VAL A 106 3.95 8.92 16.68
C VAL A 106 4.02 10.25 15.98
N ILE A 107 3.06 10.54 15.13
CA ILE A 107 2.94 11.82 14.43
C ILE A 107 1.69 12.57 14.90
N LYS A 108 1.75 13.90 14.79
CA LYS A 108 0.60 14.76 15.08
C LYS A 108 -0.38 14.67 13.92
N SER A 109 -1.61 14.25 14.19
CA SER A 109 -2.66 14.32 13.18
C SER A 109 -3.01 15.79 12.95
N LYS A 110 -2.67 16.36 11.79
CA LYS A 110 -3.43 17.50 11.28
C LYS A 110 -4.81 16.95 10.86
N SER A 111 -5.89 17.62 11.23
CA SER A 111 -7.25 17.05 11.25
C SER A 111 -7.70 16.41 9.92
N HIS A 112 -8.52 15.36 10.04
CA HIS A 112 -9.42 14.76 9.04
C HIS A 112 -8.90 14.14 7.75
N GLN A 113 -7.60 14.04 7.50
CA GLN A 113 -7.10 13.14 6.45
C GLN A 113 -6.65 11.82 7.06
N SER A 114 -7.43 10.78 6.81
CA SER A 114 -7.22 9.40 7.27
C SER A 114 -6.01 8.72 6.63
N ASN A 115 -5.33 9.38 5.69
CA ASN A 115 -4.22 8.83 4.95
C ASN A 115 -3.13 9.89 4.77
N LEU A 116 -1.99 9.70 5.40
CA LEU A 116 -0.78 10.51 5.14
C LEU A 116 -0.07 10.11 3.83
N LEU A 117 -0.66 9.17 3.09
CA LEU A 117 -0.04 8.49 1.96
C LEU A 117 -1.04 8.26 0.82
N SER A 118 -2.23 8.87 0.86
CA SER A 118 -3.12 8.89 -0.31
C SER A 118 -2.65 9.99 -1.23
N ARG A 119 -2.16 9.60 -2.42
CA ARG A 119 -2.16 10.47 -3.59
C ARG A 119 -3.59 10.77 -4.01
#